data_AF-A0AAV9X4F3-F1
#
_entry.id   AF-A0AAV9X4F3-F1
#
_cell.length_a   1.000
_cell.length_b   1.000
_cell.length_c   1.000
_cell.angle_alpha   90.00
_cell.angle_beta   90.00
_cell.angle_gamma   90.00
#
_symmetry.space_group_name_H-M   'P 1'
#
loop_
_entity.id
_entity.type
_entity.pdbx_description
1 polymer ?
#
loop_
_entity_poly.entity_id
_entity_poly.type
_entity_poly.pdbx_seq_one_letter_code
_entity_poly.pdbx_strand_id
1 'polypeptide(L)'
;MADSHSSSTAAESSPILREVRAKRPWPPDFSKMSELDRYRLERKYKRRARHKGGHPATWMKFTGILQILTITVLPAYMILFMEWPMAHPFEPVRAWMWDKVDYFRGSPARPKAPTTNENRNAPAKESR
;
A
#
# COMPACT_ATOMS: atom_id res chain seq x y z
N MET A 1 -33.05 53.61 -32.83
CA MET A 1 -31.80 53.51 -32.05
C MET A 1 -32.23 53.31 -30.61
N ALA A 2 -32.27 52.05 -30.16
CA ALA A 2 -31.52 51.55 -28.99
C ALA A 2 -31.74 52.44 -27.76
N ASP A 3 -32.50 52.00 -26.75
CA ASP A 3 -31.89 51.14 -25.73
C ASP A 3 -32.80 50.04 -25.16
N SER A 4 -32.12 49.00 -24.72
CA SER A 4 -32.57 47.64 -24.47
C SER A 4 -33.42 47.48 -23.21
N HIS A 5 -34.57 46.85 -23.37
CA HIS A 5 -35.27 46.18 -22.29
C HIS A 5 -34.43 45.02 -21.74
N SER A 6 -34.54 44.84 -20.42
CA SER A 6 -34.63 43.55 -19.76
C SER A 6 -33.44 42.59 -19.93
N SER A 7 -32.53 42.61 -18.96
CA SER A 7 -32.27 41.44 -18.11
C SER A 7 -31.26 41.83 -17.05
N SER A 8 -31.80 42.45 -15.99
CA SER A 8 -31.15 42.39 -14.68
C SER A 8 -30.93 40.91 -14.37
N THR A 9 -29.68 40.46 -14.43
CA THR A 9 -29.22 39.16 -13.95
C THR A 9 -29.26 39.18 -12.42
N ALA A 10 -30.44 39.42 -11.84
CA ALA A 10 -30.73 39.40 -10.42
C ALA A 10 -31.07 37.98 -9.91
N ALA A 11 -30.35 36.97 -10.40
CA ALA A 11 -30.64 35.58 -10.07
C ALA A 11 -29.38 34.68 -10.02
N GLU A 12 -28.29 35.16 -9.41
CA GLU A 12 -27.30 34.26 -8.82
C GLU A 12 -26.79 34.81 -7.48
N SER A 13 -27.71 35.24 -6.60
CA SER A 13 -27.41 35.36 -5.18
C SER A 13 -27.43 33.96 -4.59
N SER A 14 -26.28 33.30 -4.54
CA SER A 14 -26.11 31.98 -3.93
C SER A 14 -26.66 31.97 -2.50
N PRO A 15 -27.77 31.27 -2.18
CA PRO A 15 -28.34 31.32 -0.85
C PRO A 15 -27.93 30.06 -0.08
N ILE A 16 -26.64 29.79 0.10
CA ILE A 16 -26.20 28.55 0.78
C ILE A 16 -25.10 28.76 1.83
N LEU A 17 -24.47 29.93 1.93
CA LEU A 17 -23.60 30.23 3.07
C LEU A 17 -24.31 31.16 4.03
N ARG A 18 -25.35 30.66 4.72
CA ARG A 18 -25.69 31.25 6.03
C ARG A 18 -24.41 31.14 6.86
N GLU A 19 -23.81 32.26 7.24
CA GLU A 19 -22.72 32.28 8.21
C GLU A 19 -23.24 31.61 9.50
N VAL A 20 -23.00 30.31 9.64
CA VAL A 20 -23.26 29.58 10.87
C VAL A 20 -22.19 30.04 11.85
N ARG A 21 -22.44 31.19 12.50
CA ARG A 21 -21.59 31.66 13.58
C ARG A 21 -21.62 30.60 14.66
N ALA A 22 -20.46 30.00 14.94
CA ALA A 22 -20.33 29.04 16.01
C ALA A 22 -20.86 29.68 17.31
N LYS A 23 -21.75 28.98 18.02
CA LYS A 23 -22.30 29.43 19.32
C LYS A 23 -21.20 29.76 20.34
N ARG A 24 -20.00 29.20 20.14
CA ARG A 24 -18.79 29.53 20.89
C ARG A 24 -17.67 29.86 19.90
N PRO A 25 -17.14 31.10 19.90
CA PRO A 25 -15.98 31.43 19.09
C PRO A 25 -14.79 30.57 19.53
N TRP A 26 -14.14 29.97 18.55
CA TRP A 26 -12.87 29.27 18.71
C TRP A 26 -11.82 30.18 18.06
N PRO A 27 -10.62 30.37 18.60
CA PRO A 27 -10.00 29.75 19.77
C PRO A 27 -10.46 30.36 21.11
N PRO A 28 -10.36 29.64 22.24
CA PRO A 28 -10.54 30.24 23.55
C PRO A 28 -9.48 31.32 23.78
N ASP A 29 -9.87 32.53 24.17
CA ASP A 29 -8.94 33.60 24.55
C ASP A 29 -8.20 33.22 25.86
N PHE A 30 -7.00 32.64 25.74
CA PHE A 30 -6.20 32.21 26.90
C PHE A 30 -5.64 33.35 27.76
N SER A 31 -5.66 34.59 27.26
CA SER A 31 -5.17 35.78 27.95
C SER A 31 -6.13 36.29 29.04
N LYS A 32 -7.41 35.91 28.99
CA LYS A 32 -8.45 36.36 29.94
C LYS A 32 -8.81 35.31 31.00
N MET A 33 -8.17 34.13 30.96
CA MET A 33 -8.55 32.97 31.76
C MET A 33 -7.57 32.73 32.92
N SER A 34 -8.10 32.33 34.08
CA SER A 34 -7.29 31.91 35.23
C SER A 34 -6.36 30.74 34.88
N GLU A 35 -5.17 30.71 35.48
CA GLU A 35 -4.15 29.67 35.24
C GLU A 35 -4.68 28.25 35.50
N LEU A 36 -5.57 28.09 36.49
CA LEU A 36 -6.21 26.82 36.82
C LEU A 36 -7.10 26.30 35.69
N ASP A 37 -7.82 27.20 35.02
CA ASP A 37 -8.68 26.83 33.91
C ASP A 37 -7.88 26.54 32.64
N ARG A 38 -6.78 27.28 32.42
CA ARG A 38 -5.81 26.96 31.37
C ARG A 38 -5.23 25.55 31.55
N TYR A 39 -4.82 25.19 32.77
CA TYR A 39 -4.32 23.86 33.10
C TYR A 39 -5.35 22.76 32.85
N ARG A 40 -6.63 23.00 33.22
CA ARG A 40 -7.73 22.06 32.95
C ARG A 40 -7.97 21.86 31.45
N LEU A 41 -7.88 22.93 30.66
CA LEU A 41 -8.00 22.86 29.20
C LEU A 41 -6.82 22.11 28.57
N GLU A 42 -5.61 22.38 29.02
CA GLU A 42 -4.40 21.67 28.58
C GLU A 42 -4.50 20.16 28.86
N ARG A 43 -4.97 19.78 30.06
CA ARG A 43 -5.19 18.38 30.44
C ARG A 43 -6.25 17.71 29.55
N LYS A 44 -7.37 18.40 29.28
CA LYS A 44 -8.43 17.91 28.37
C LYS A 44 -7.91 17.77 26.94
N TYR A 45 -7.10 18.71 26.48
CA TYR A 45 -6.47 18.69 25.15
C TYR A 45 -5.51 17.50 25.00
N LYS A 46 -4.57 17.33 25.94
CA LYS A 46 -3.61 16.20 25.94
C LYS A 46 -4.33 14.85 25.92
N ARG A 47 -5.41 14.69 26.70
CA ARG A 47 -6.25 13.46 26.67
C ARG A 47 -6.87 13.23 25.30
N ARG A 48 -7.51 14.25 24.71
CA ARG A 48 -8.14 14.14 23.38
C ARG A 48 -7.12 13.93 22.26
N ALA A 49 -5.93 14.50 22.36
CA ALA A 49 -4.83 14.28 21.41
C ALA A 49 -4.36 12.81 21.42
N ARG A 50 -4.26 12.19 22.61
CA ARG A 50 -3.96 10.76 22.74
C ARG A 50 -5.05 9.86 22.14
N HIS A 51 -6.33 10.24 22.28
CA HIS A 51 -7.43 9.51 21.67
C HIS A 51 -7.52 9.70 20.14
N LYS A 52 -7.22 10.91 19.63
CA LYS A 52 -7.13 11.16 18.18
C LYS A 52 -5.95 10.42 17.53
N GLY A 53 -4.87 10.17 18.28
CA GLY A 53 -3.77 9.31 17.85
C GLY A 53 -4.05 7.80 17.94
N GLY A 54 -5.24 7.38 18.40
CA GLY A 54 -5.56 5.99 18.73
C GLY A 54 -6.62 5.29 17.86
N HIS A 55 -7.20 5.96 16.86
CA HIS A 55 -8.20 5.36 15.95
C HIS A 55 -7.56 4.86 14.62
N PRO A 56 -8.24 4.03 13.80
CA PRO A 56 -7.91 2.69 13.26
C PRO A 56 -6.67 2.52 12.35
N ALA A 57 -5.61 3.33 12.54
CA ALA A 57 -4.36 3.17 11.80
C ALA A 57 -3.76 1.76 11.98
N THR A 58 -4.02 1.08 13.09
CA THR A 58 -3.59 -0.32 13.31
C THR A 58 -4.27 -1.31 12.38
N TRP A 59 -5.57 -1.13 12.09
CA TRP A 59 -6.30 -2.01 11.17
C TRP A 59 -5.80 -1.83 9.73
N MET A 60 -5.65 -0.57 9.29
CA MET A 60 -5.11 -0.28 7.96
C MET A 60 -3.66 -0.75 7.80
N LYS A 61 -2.84 -0.65 8.86
CA LYS A 61 -1.48 -1.21 8.91
C LYS A 61 -1.49 -2.74 8.79
N PHE A 62 -2.38 -3.41 9.51
CA PHE A 62 -2.50 -4.87 9.45
C PHE A 62 -2.93 -5.34 8.07
N THR A 63 -3.96 -4.72 7.49
CA THR A 63 -4.40 -5.05 6.13
C THR A 63 -3.35 -4.71 5.09
N GLY A 64 -2.56 -3.64 5.28
CA GLY A 64 -1.44 -3.31 4.39
C GLY A 64 -0.34 -4.37 4.42
N ILE A 65 0.02 -4.87 5.60
CA ILE A 65 0.98 -5.99 5.73
C ILE A 65 0.41 -7.26 5.09
N LEU A 66 -0.86 -7.57 5.35
CA LEU A 66 -1.51 -8.75 4.79
C LEU A 66 -1.62 -8.66 3.26
N GLN A 67 -1.88 -7.48 2.71
CA GLN A 67 -1.90 -7.22 1.27
C GLN A 67 -0.52 -7.47 0.65
N ILE A 68 0.54 -6.90 1.22
CA ILE A 68 1.90 -7.11 0.72
C ILE A 68 2.30 -8.58 0.83
N LEU A 69 1.95 -9.24 1.94
CA LEU A 69 2.18 -10.66 2.12
C LEU A 69 1.43 -11.49 1.07
N THR A 70 0.17 -11.19 0.80
CA THR A 70 -0.62 -11.92 -0.20
C THR A 70 -0.07 -11.69 -1.61
N ILE A 71 0.23 -10.44 -1.97
CA ILE A 71 0.78 -10.06 -3.28
C ILE A 71 2.17 -10.68 -3.51
N THR A 72 2.95 -10.96 -2.46
CA THR A 72 4.29 -11.56 -2.61
C THR A 72 4.27 -13.09 -2.54
N VAL A 73 3.49 -13.68 -1.62
CA VAL A 73 3.46 -15.13 -1.40
C VAL A 73 2.81 -15.86 -2.57
N LEU A 74 1.72 -15.34 -3.14
CA LEU A 74 1.04 -15.99 -4.28
C LEU A 74 1.95 -16.14 -5.52
N PRO A 75 2.56 -15.07 -6.07
CA PRO A 75 3.44 -15.24 -7.23
C PRO A 75 4.70 -16.03 -6.88
N ALA A 76 5.24 -15.92 -5.67
CA ALA A 76 6.34 -16.78 -5.23
C ALA A 76 5.94 -18.27 -5.27
N TYR A 77 4.72 -18.62 -4.87
CA TYR A 77 4.19 -19.97 -5.00
C TYR A 77 4.02 -20.40 -6.48
N MET A 78 3.50 -19.51 -7.33
CA MET A 78 3.35 -19.80 -8.77
C MET A 78 4.69 -20.07 -9.47
N ILE A 79 5.76 -19.37 -9.07
CA ILE A 79 7.10 -19.51 -9.64
C ILE A 79 7.83 -20.72 -9.06
N LEU A 80 7.64 -21.02 -7.77
CA LEU A 80 8.48 -21.96 -7.03
C LEU A 80 7.81 -23.27 -6.67
N PHE A 81 6.50 -23.45 -6.82
CA PHE A 81 5.84 -24.68 -6.38
C PHE A 81 4.74 -25.16 -7.32
N MET A 82 4.19 -24.30 -8.17
CA MET A 82 3.14 -24.71 -9.11
C MET A 82 3.73 -25.60 -10.21
N GLU A 83 3.42 -26.89 -10.15
CA GLU A 83 3.76 -27.87 -11.19
C GLU A 83 2.80 -27.69 -12.38
N TRP A 84 3.30 -27.13 -13.48
CA TRP A 84 2.52 -27.02 -14.71
C TRP A 84 2.68 -28.31 -15.53
N PRO A 85 1.64 -28.75 -16.28
CA PRO A 85 1.72 -29.93 -17.15
C PRO A 85 2.64 -29.73 -18.37
N MET A 86 3.36 -28.61 -18.46
CA MET A 86 4.28 -28.24 -19.53
C MET A 86 5.64 -27.83 -18.93
N ALA A 87 6.70 -27.87 -19.74
CA ALA A 87 8.05 -27.46 -19.34
C ALA A 87 8.02 -26.11 -18.61
N HIS A 88 8.49 -26.12 -17.36
CA HIS A 88 8.48 -25.00 -16.44
C HIS A 88 9.25 -23.79 -17.00
N PRO A 89 8.58 -22.68 -17.34
CA PRO A 89 9.25 -21.51 -17.91
C PRO A 89 10.17 -20.79 -16.91
N PHE A 90 10.09 -21.13 -15.62
CA PHE A 90 10.84 -20.50 -14.54
C PHE A 90 11.93 -21.38 -13.90
N GLU A 91 12.27 -22.54 -14.50
CA GLU A 91 13.36 -23.41 -14.02
C GLU A 91 14.70 -22.67 -13.80
N PRO A 92 15.17 -21.80 -14.72
CA PRO A 92 16.40 -21.04 -14.50
C PRO A 92 16.32 -20.10 -13.29
N VAL A 93 15.15 -19.50 -13.06
CA VAL A 93 14.89 -18.58 -11.94
C VAL A 93 14.86 -19.35 -10.62
N ARG A 94 14.25 -20.54 -10.61
CA ARG A 94 14.22 -21.45 -9.47
C ARG A 94 15.63 -21.90 -9.07
N ALA A 95 16.43 -22.35 -10.03
CA ALA A 95 17.80 -22.80 -9.78
C ALA A 95 18.68 -21.68 -9.21
N TRP A 96 18.59 -20.47 -9.76
CA TRP A 96 19.28 -19.29 -9.24
C TRP A 96 18.82 -18.93 -7.82
N MET A 97 17.52 -19.02 -7.53
CA MET A 97 16.99 -18.70 -6.21
C MET A 97 17.48 -19.70 -5.15
N TRP A 98 17.47 -21.00 -5.46
CA TRP A 98 18.01 -22.01 -4.53
C TRP A 98 19.52 -21.86 -4.33
N ASP A 99 20.28 -21.54 -5.36
CA ASP A 99 21.72 -21.24 -5.27
C ASP A 99 21.99 -20.04 -4.32
N LYS A 100 21.17 -18.98 -4.41
CA LYS A 100 21.20 -17.85 -3.48
C LYS A 100 20.84 -18.24 -2.04
N VAL A 101 19.79 -19.03 -1.87
CA VAL A 101 19.34 -19.49 -0.55
C VAL A 101 20.38 -20.40 0.10
N ASP A 102 21.01 -21.28 -0.68
CA ASP A 102 22.07 -22.17 -0.22
C ASP A 102 23.34 -21.40 0.12
N TYR A 103 23.70 -20.38 -0.67
CA TYR A 103 24.77 -19.43 -0.34
C TYR A 103 24.50 -18.71 0.99
N PHE A 104 23.26 -18.26 1.21
CA PHE A 104 22.88 -17.59 2.46
C PHE A 104 22.84 -18.56 3.66
N ARG A 105 22.48 -19.83 3.43
CA ARG A 105 22.45 -20.89 4.45
C ARG A 105 23.83 -21.51 4.73
N GLY A 106 24.86 -21.16 3.96
CA GLY A 106 26.19 -21.75 4.08
C GLY A 106 26.25 -23.23 3.65
N SER A 107 25.32 -23.67 2.79
CA SER A 107 25.29 -25.04 2.30
C SER A 107 26.45 -25.30 1.33
N PRO A 108 27.13 -26.47 1.38
CA PRO A 108 28.15 -26.82 0.40
C PRO A 108 27.50 -26.95 -0.98
N ALA A 109 28.18 -26.41 -2.01
CA ALA A 109 27.68 -26.32 -3.38
C ALA A 109 27.16 -27.67 -3.91
N ARG A 110 25.90 -27.72 -4.34
CA ARG A 110 25.33 -28.91 -5.00
C ARG A 110 25.81 -28.95 -6.45
N PRO A 111 26.35 -30.08 -6.96
CA PRO A 111 26.73 -30.19 -8.35
C PRO A 111 25.51 -29.99 -9.25
N LYS A 112 25.59 -29.03 -10.18
CA LYS A 112 24.52 -28.68 -11.12
C LYS A 112 24.29 -29.87 -12.06
N ALA A 113 23.07 -30.41 -12.09
CA ALA A 113 22.71 -31.46 -13.05
C ALA A 113 22.75 -30.88 -14.48
N PRO A 114 23.31 -31.61 -15.46
CA PRO A 114 23.37 -31.15 -16.84
C PRO A 114 21.95 -31.04 -17.41
N THR A 115 21.67 -29.91 -18.07
CA THR A 115 20.41 -29.68 -18.78
C THR A 115 20.28 -30.71 -19.90
N THR A 116 19.32 -31.63 -19.75
CA THR A 116 18.92 -32.59 -20.78
C THR A 116 18.26 -31.83 -21.94
N ASN A 117 19.06 -31.30 -22.86
CA ASN A 117 18.60 -30.84 -24.17
C ASN A 117 19.62 -31.06 -25.30
N GLU A 118 20.64 -31.88 -25.08
CA GLU A 118 21.64 -32.27 -26.09
C GLU A 118 21.56 -33.77 -26.40
N ASN A 119 20.39 -34.28 -26.79
CA ASN A 119 20.30 -35.69 -27.26
C ASN A 119 19.19 -35.95 -28.29
N ARG A 120 18.76 -34.91 -29.04
CA ARG A 120 17.80 -35.06 -30.15
C ARG A 120 18.42 -34.95 -31.54
N ASN A 121 19.70 -34.58 -31.65
CA ASN A 121 20.35 -34.29 -32.93
C ASN A 121 21.63 -35.14 -33.16
N ALA A 122 21.67 -36.37 -32.67
CA ALA A 122 22.71 -37.31 -33.10
C ALA A 122 22.27 -37.96 -34.43
N PRO A 123 22.98 -37.75 -35.55
CA PRO A 123 22.69 -38.49 -36.77
C PRO A 123 23.00 -39.97 -36.50
N ALA A 124 22.01 -40.83 -36.75
CA ALA A 124 22.14 -42.28 -36.66
C ALA A 124 23.28 -42.74 -37.59
N LYS A 125 24.46 -42.98 -37.02
CA LYS A 125 25.53 -43.73 -37.68
C LYS A 125 25.25 -45.21 -37.47
N GLU A 126 24.66 -45.79 -38.51
CA GLU A 126 25.00 -47.07 -39.14
C GLU A 126 25.81 -48.08 -38.30
N SER A 127 25.21 -49.23 -38.01
CA SER A 127 25.96 -50.46 -37.73
C SER A 127 25.23 -51.71 -38.26
N ARG A 128 25.79 -52.23 -39.36
CA ARG A 128 25.93 -53.64 -39.78
C ARG A 128 24.74 -54.40 -40.35
#